data_AF-A0AAU7W5X4-F1
#
_entry.id   AF-A0AAU7W5X4-F1
#
_cell.length_a   1.000
_cell.length_b   1.000
_cell.length_c   1.000
_cell.angle_alpha   90.00
_cell.angle_beta   90.00
_cell.angle_gamma   90.00
#
_symmetry.space_group_name_H-M   'P 1'
#
loop_
_entity.id
_entity.type
_entity.pdbx_description
1 polymer ?
#
loop_
_entity_poly.entity_id
_entity_poly.type
_entity_poly.pdbx_seq_one_letter_code
_entity_poly.pdbx_strand_id
1 'polypeptide(L)'
;MSTAADGFRLEYPDGAGYPDGAGFLDEGTADLIDEVTAGALRDVDTPSAETEQEIAVHRLDGRPVYSATLGDREIASIRFRQEAGRVIVVATTVDPEFRGRGIAGAFIADVLDDFRSRGLKVTAECPVVSAFMASNRQFSDLEG
;
A
#
# COMPACT_ATOMS: atom_id res chain seq x y z
N MET A 1 44.29 23.29 -20.99
CA MET A 1 42.98 22.70 -21.35
C MET A 1 42.75 21.51 -20.42
N SER A 2 42.01 21.71 -19.34
CA SER A 2 41.58 20.65 -18.41
C SER A 2 40.08 20.79 -18.24
N THR A 3 39.37 19.72 -18.55
CA THR A 3 37.91 19.65 -18.49
C THR A 3 37.50 18.61 -17.44
N ALA A 4 36.38 18.92 -16.77
CA ALA A 4 35.52 18.05 -15.96
C ALA A 4 35.92 17.81 -14.49
N ALA A 5 35.44 18.71 -13.63
CA ALA A 5 34.82 18.39 -12.34
C ALA A 5 33.44 17.73 -12.62
N ASP A 6 32.76 16.97 -11.77
CA ASP A 6 32.86 16.62 -10.36
C ASP A 6 32.03 15.32 -10.23
N GLY A 7 32.62 14.24 -9.73
CA GLY A 7 31.91 12.99 -9.45
C GLY A 7 31.73 12.88 -7.95
N PHE A 8 30.53 13.18 -7.45
CA PHE A 8 30.21 13.12 -6.03
C PHE A 8 30.26 11.68 -5.54
N ARG A 9 31.41 11.29 -4.99
CA ARG A 9 31.62 10.06 -4.24
C ARG A 9 31.06 10.27 -2.84
N LEU A 10 29.83 9.82 -2.63
CA LEU A 10 29.19 9.81 -1.33
C LEU A 10 29.76 8.63 -0.54
N GLU A 11 30.88 8.88 0.14
CA GLU A 11 31.46 7.97 1.12
C GLU A 11 30.60 8.04 2.39
N TYR A 12 29.91 6.94 2.70
CA TYR A 12 29.09 6.81 3.90
C TYR A 12 29.97 6.19 5.01
N PRO A 13 30.23 6.88 6.14
CA PRO A 13 30.96 6.28 7.24
C PRO A 13 30.11 5.22 7.95
N ASP A 14 30.61 3.99 7.89
CA ASP A 14 30.18 2.83 8.70
C ASP A 14 30.04 3.19 10.18
N GLY A 15 28.86 2.97 10.74
CA GLY A 15 28.61 3.22 12.16
C GLY A 15 27.22 2.87 12.71
N ALA A 16 26.31 2.34 11.91
CA ALA A 16 25.03 1.82 12.40
C ALA A 16 24.82 0.42 11.80
N GLY A 17 25.27 -0.58 12.55
CA GLY A 17 24.97 -1.97 12.22
C GLY A 17 23.47 -2.20 12.26
N TYR A 18 22.92 -2.62 11.12
CA TYR A 18 21.67 -3.36 11.04
C TYR A 18 22.01 -4.81 10.69
N PRO A 19 22.15 -5.70 11.69
CA PRO A 19 22.11 -7.12 11.48
C PRO A 19 20.64 -7.56 11.60
N ASP A 20 19.96 -7.74 10.49
CA ASP A 20 19.16 -8.95 10.22
C ASP A 20 18.48 -8.81 8.85
N GLY A 21 18.61 -9.87 8.05
CA GLY A 21 18.17 -9.87 6.67
C GLY A 21 16.66 -9.83 6.51
N ALA A 22 16.16 -8.80 5.83
CA ALA A 22 14.93 -8.87 5.06
C ALA A 22 15.23 -8.26 3.69
N GLY A 23 15.30 -9.13 2.68
CA GLY A 23 15.72 -8.77 1.34
C GLY A 23 14.76 -7.79 0.66
N PHE A 24 15.36 -6.82 -0.04
CA PHE A 24 14.84 -6.18 -1.25
C PHE A 24 13.32 -5.99 -1.30
N LEU A 25 12.81 -5.10 -0.44
CA LEU A 25 11.61 -4.35 -0.79
C LEU A 25 12.08 -3.33 -1.83
N ASP A 26 11.58 -3.42 -3.06
CA ASP A 26 11.71 -2.35 -4.05
C ASP A 26 11.44 -1.00 -3.35
N GLU A 27 12.24 0.04 -3.59
CA GLU A 27 12.20 1.31 -2.85
C GLU A 27 10.76 1.85 -2.72
N GLY A 28 9.91 1.57 -3.72
CA GLY A 28 8.51 1.96 -3.70
C GLY A 28 7.61 1.22 -2.70
N THR A 29 7.96 0.01 -2.26
CA THR A 29 7.20 -0.75 -1.26
C THR A 29 7.47 -0.23 0.15
N ALA A 30 8.70 0.18 0.45
CA ALA A 30 9.06 0.75 1.75
C ALA A 30 8.35 2.09 1.99
N ASP A 31 8.30 2.95 0.96
CA ASP A 31 7.57 4.22 0.98
C ASP A 31 6.06 4.03 1.21
N LEU A 32 5.48 3.00 0.57
CA LEU A 32 4.09 2.61 0.82
C LEU A 32 3.87 2.20 2.28
N ILE A 33 4.75 1.37 2.86
CA ILE A 33 4.64 0.93 4.25
C ILE A 33 4.68 2.13 5.20
N ASP A 34 5.59 3.08 4.98
CA ASP A 34 5.68 4.30 5.80
C ASP A 34 4.37 5.11 5.70
N GLU A 35 3.82 5.30 4.50
CA GLU A 35 2.54 5.99 4.30
C GLU A 35 1.40 5.35 5.11
N VAL A 36 1.21 4.03 4.99
CA VAL A 36 0.08 3.35 5.66
C VAL A 36 0.23 3.36 7.19
N THR A 37 1.48 3.34 7.67
CA THR A 37 1.81 3.20 9.09
C THR A 37 1.83 4.57 9.78
N ALA A 38 2.29 5.61 9.08
CA ALA A 38 2.31 6.98 9.57
C ALA A 38 0.90 7.61 9.66
N GLY A 39 -0.05 7.10 8.86
CA GLY A 39 -1.44 7.57 8.80
C GLY A 39 -2.40 6.97 9.82
N ALA A 40 -2.02 6.90 11.10
CA ALA A 40 -2.99 6.63 12.17
C ALA A 40 -3.87 7.88 12.41
N LEU A 41 -5.03 7.90 11.75
CA LEU A 41 -6.23 8.67 12.10
C LEU A 41 -6.01 10.18 12.39
N ARG A 42 -6.03 10.99 11.34
CA ARG A 42 -6.47 12.39 11.46
C ARG A 42 -7.46 12.71 10.35
N ASP A 43 -8.72 12.83 10.78
CA ASP A 43 -9.77 13.61 10.15
C ASP A 43 -9.89 13.41 8.63
N VAL A 44 -10.68 12.41 8.23
CA VAL A 44 -11.41 12.51 6.97
C VAL A 44 -12.49 13.58 7.20
N ASP A 45 -12.06 14.85 7.26
CA ASP A 45 -12.90 15.89 6.71
C ASP A 45 -12.82 15.72 5.20
N THR A 46 -13.99 15.49 4.62
CA THR A 46 -14.37 15.75 3.23
C THR A 46 -13.21 16.19 2.33
N PRO A 47 -12.90 15.46 1.24
CA PRO A 47 -11.79 15.83 0.36
C PRO A 47 -11.90 17.30 -0.02
N SER A 48 -10.88 18.07 0.35
CA SER A 48 -10.74 19.48 -0.02
C SER A 48 -10.64 19.58 -1.55
N ALA A 49 -11.79 19.78 -2.18
CA ALA A 49 -12.12 20.69 -3.29
C ALA A 49 -11.08 21.08 -4.36
N GLU A 50 -10.06 20.27 -4.66
CA GLU A 50 -9.27 20.39 -5.90
C GLU A 50 -9.19 19.07 -6.70
N THR A 51 -9.98 18.06 -6.33
CA THR A 51 -10.16 16.85 -7.16
C THR A 51 -11.61 16.39 -7.04
N GLU A 52 -12.42 16.85 -7.98
CA GLU A 52 -13.80 16.39 -8.24
C GLU A 52 -13.89 14.98 -8.85
N GLN A 53 -12.81 14.19 -8.76
CA GLN A 53 -12.75 12.83 -9.28
C GLN A 53 -12.82 11.86 -8.10
N GLU A 54 -13.95 11.17 -7.98
CA GLU A 54 -14.16 10.11 -6.99
C GLU A 54 -13.25 8.92 -7.27
N ILE A 55 -12.62 8.36 -6.24
CA ILE A 55 -11.86 7.12 -6.35
C ILE A 55 -12.87 5.97 -6.36
N ALA A 56 -12.94 5.23 -7.46
CA ALA A 56 -13.82 4.09 -7.59
C ALA A 56 -13.05 2.78 -7.42
N VAL A 57 -13.52 1.92 -6.52
CA VAL A 57 -12.93 0.60 -6.30
C VAL A 57 -13.70 -0.44 -7.11
N HIS A 58 -12.99 -1.10 -8.01
CA HIS A 58 -13.53 -2.12 -8.89
C HIS A 58 -12.88 -3.46 -8.59
N ARG A 59 -13.69 -4.44 -8.21
CA ARG A 59 -13.27 -5.85 -8.27
C ARG A 59 -13.36 -6.31 -9.72
N LEU A 60 -12.24 -6.76 -10.29
CA LEU A 60 -12.23 -7.24 -11.66
C LEU A 60 -12.87 -8.63 -11.75
N ASP A 61 -13.94 -8.75 -12.51
CA ASP A 61 -14.70 -10.00 -12.62
C ASP A 61 -13.84 -11.12 -13.24
N GLY A 62 -13.88 -12.32 -12.64
CA GLY A 62 -13.02 -13.44 -13.04
C GLY A 62 -11.52 -13.28 -12.75
N ARG A 63 -11.11 -12.22 -12.04
CA ARG A 63 -9.70 -11.98 -11.64
C ARG A 63 -9.64 -11.73 -10.14
N PRO A 64 -8.64 -12.28 -9.43
CA PRO A 64 -8.48 -11.99 -8.01
C PRO A 64 -7.68 -10.69 -7.83
N VAL A 65 -8.20 -9.60 -8.39
CA VAL A 65 -7.58 -8.26 -8.35
C VAL A 65 -8.66 -7.20 -8.09
N TYR A 66 -8.40 -6.31 -7.14
CA TYR A 66 -9.10 -5.04 -6.99
C TYR A 66 -8.29 -3.95 -7.68
N SER A 67 -8.96 -3.06 -8.39
CA SER A 67 -8.38 -1.90 -9.06
C SER A 67 -9.06 -0.65 -8.50
N ALA A 68 -8.27 0.36 -8.15
CA ALA A 68 -8.76 1.69 -7.84
C ALA A 68 -8.53 2.60 -9.04
N THR A 69 -9.59 3.24 -9.51
CA THR A 69 -9.53 4.20 -10.60
C THR A 69 -9.85 5.60 -10.12
N LEU A 70 -9.18 6.59 -10.69
CA LEU A 70 -9.48 8.00 -10.55
C LEU A 70 -9.88 8.52 -11.93
N GLY A 71 -11.17 8.78 -12.13
CA GLY A 71 -11.72 8.99 -13.48
C GLY A 71 -11.50 7.75 -14.35
N ASP A 72 -10.75 7.91 -15.44
CA ASP A 72 -10.45 6.83 -16.41
C ASP A 72 -9.07 6.16 -16.20
N ARG A 73 -8.31 6.55 -15.17
CA ARG A 73 -6.95 6.03 -14.91
C ARG A 73 -6.94 5.09 -13.70
N GLU A 74 -6.37 3.90 -13.87
CA GLU A 74 -6.01 3.03 -12.74
C GLU A 74 -4.84 3.66 -11.97
N ILE A 75 -5.04 3.90 -10.67
CA ILE A 75 -4.05 4.49 -9.78
C ILE A 75 -3.54 3.51 -8.72
N ALA A 76 -4.27 2.42 -8.45
CA ALA A 76 -3.81 1.37 -7.56
C ALA A 76 -4.44 0.02 -7.92
N SER A 77 -3.77 -1.06 -7.53
CA SER A 77 -4.31 -2.40 -7.59
C SER A 77 -3.87 -3.26 -6.41
N ILE A 78 -4.79 -4.09 -5.93
CA ILE A 78 -4.54 -5.10 -4.89
C ILE A 78 -4.79 -6.47 -5.50
N ARG A 79 -3.74 -7.28 -5.56
CA ARG A 79 -3.82 -8.68 -5.97
C ARG A 79 -4.06 -9.54 -4.75
N PHE A 80 -5.02 -10.44 -4.86
CA PHE A 80 -5.32 -11.42 -3.85
C PHE A 80 -5.45 -12.82 -4.47
N ARG A 81 -5.65 -13.83 -3.62
CA ARG A 81 -6.05 -15.19 -4.00
C ARG A 81 -7.07 -15.66 -2.99
N GLN A 82 -8.03 -16.49 -3.42
CA GLN A 82 -8.97 -17.12 -2.51
C GLN A 82 -8.51 -18.55 -2.27
N GLU A 83 -8.39 -18.95 -1.01
CA GLU A 83 -7.91 -20.27 -0.59
C GLU A 83 -8.73 -20.74 0.60
N ALA A 84 -9.31 -21.94 0.53
CA ALA A 84 -9.98 -22.61 1.66
C ALA A 84 -10.94 -21.73 2.51
N GLY A 85 -11.65 -20.78 1.88
CA GLY A 85 -12.59 -19.87 2.58
C GLY A 85 -11.98 -18.60 3.16
N ARG A 86 -10.70 -18.32 2.87
CA ARG A 86 -10.02 -17.06 3.20
C ARG A 86 -9.43 -16.40 1.96
N VAL A 87 -9.03 -15.15 2.12
CA VAL A 87 -8.42 -14.31 1.10
C VAL A 87 -6.99 -14.02 1.47
N ILE A 88 -6.07 -14.33 0.58
CA ILE A 88 -4.66 -14.10 0.77
C ILE A 88 -4.26 -12.91 -0.09
N VAL A 89 -3.90 -11.78 0.54
CA VAL A 89 -3.46 -10.58 -0.18
C VAL A 89 -1.98 -10.70 -0.49
N VAL A 90 -1.65 -10.79 -1.79
CA VAL A 90 -0.30 -11.13 -2.25
C VAL A 90 0.54 -9.88 -2.54
N ALA A 91 -0.06 -8.84 -3.11
CA ALA A 91 0.65 -7.63 -3.49
C ALA A 91 -0.29 -6.44 -3.60
N THR A 92 0.19 -5.29 -3.15
CA THR A 92 -0.46 -4.00 -3.30
C THR A 92 0.45 -3.10 -4.12
N THR A 93 -0.07 -2.51 -5.17
CA THR A 93 0.65 -1.59 -6.04
C THR A 93 -0.12 -0.29 -6.13
N VAL A 94 0.53 0.82 -5.83
CA VAL A 94 -0.02 2.16 -6.01
C VAL A 94 0.92 2.91 -6.93
N ASP A 95 0.34 3.63 -7.88
CA ASP A 95 1.07 4.49 -8.81
C ASP A 95 1.83 5.56 -8.01
N PRO A 96 3.15 5.69 -8.19
CA PRO A 96 4.00 6.55 -7.36
C PRO A 96 3.59 8.04 -7.43
N GLU A 97 2.94 8.47 -8.52
CA GLU A 97 2.42 9.84 -8.66
C GLU A 97 1.31 10.16 -7.64
N PHE A 98 0.68 9.12 -7.08
CA PHE A 98 -0.46 9.20 -6.17
C PHE A 98 -0.11 8.73 -4.74
N ARG A 99 1.15 8.39 -4.46
CA ARG A 99 1.64 8.11 -3.10
C ARG A 99 1.85 9.41 -2.30
N GLY A 100 1.98 9.28 -0.98
CA GLY A 100 2.07 10.39 -0.04
C GLY A 100 0.75 11.12 0.22
N ARG A 101 -0.38 10.54 -0.22
CA ARG A 101 -1.72 11.17 -0.14
C ARG A 101 -2.72 10.37 0.70
N GLY A 102 -2.29 9.25 1.29
CA GLY A 102 -3.15 8.37 2.09
C GLY A 102 -4.12 7.52 1.25
N ILE A 103 -3.95 7.53 -0.08
CA ILE A 103 -4.77 6.76 -1.02
C ILE A 103 -4.58 5.26 -0.81
N ALA A 104 -3.34 4.81 -0.52
CA ALA A 104 -3.09 3.39 -0.29
C ALA A 104 -3.87 2.90 0.94
N GLY A 105 -3.82 3.65 2.04
CA GLY A 105 -4.55 3.32 3.27
C GLY A 105 -6.07 3.27 3.07
N ALA A 106 -6.64 4.29 2.41
CA ALA A 106 -8.07 4.32 2.11
C ALA A 106 -8.50 3.16 1.20
N PHE A 107 -7.70 2.85 0.17
CA PHE A 107 -7.99 1.76 -0.75
C PHE A 107 -7.89 0.38 -0.07
N ILE A 108 -6.85 0.16 0.74
CA ILE A 108 -6.70 -1.07 1.52
C ILE A 108 -7.88 -1.22 2.48
N ALA A 109 -8.28 -0.15 3.19
CA ALA A 109 -9.42 -0.17 4.10
C ALA A 109 -10.72 -0.60 3.39
N ASP A 110 -11.00 -0.02 2.23
CA ASP A 110 -12.20 -0.32 1.44
C ASP A 110 -12.23 -1.80 0.99
N VAL A 111 -11.10 -2.30 0.48
CA VAL A 111 -10.97 -3.71 0.07
C VAL A 111 -11.11 -4.67 1.26
N LEU A 112 -10.54 -4.33 2.42
CA LEU A 112 -10.69 -5.13 3.63
C LEU A 112 -12.13 -5.12 4.16
N ASP A 113 -12.84 -4.00 4.05
CA ASP A 113 -14.25 -3.91 4.43
C ASP A 113 -15.14 -4.76 3.50
N ASP A 114 -14.87 -4.80 2.19
CA ASP A 114 -15.55 -5.71 1.27
C ASP A 114 -15.34 -7.19 1.66
N PHE A 115 -14.13 -7.58 2.06
CA PHE A 115 -13.88 -8.93 2.58
C PHE A 115 -14.63 -9.20 3.89
N ARG A 116 -14.67 -8.21 4.79
CA ARG A 116 -15.42 -8.28 6.05
C ARG A 116 -16.91 -8.48 5.81
N SER A 117 -17.50 -7.69 4.92
CA SER A 117 -18.91 -7.75 4.55
C SER A 117 -19.28 -9.11 3.96
N ARG A 118 -18.34 -9.76 3.28
CA ARG A 118 -18.47 -11.12 2.75
C ARG A 118 -18.18 -12.22 3.77
N GLY A 119 -17.80 -11.88 5.01
CA GLY A 119 -17.45 -12.82 6.06
C GLY A 119 -16.18 -13.63 5.77
N LEU A 120 -15.28 -13.10 4.95
CA LEU A 120 -14.02 -13.77 4.59
C LEU A 120 -12.91 -13.39 5.57
N LYS A 121 -12.09 -14.37 5.93
CA LYS A 121 -10.82 -14.13 6.64
C LYS A 121 -9.75 -13.65 5.66
N VAL A 122 -8.81 -12.86 6.14
CA VAL A 122 -7.74 -12.26 5.34
C VAL A 122 -6.39 -12.68 5.90
N THR A 123 -5.51 -13.14 5.03
CA THR A 123 -4.10 -13.38 5.32
C THR A 123 -3.27 -12.37 4.53
N ALA A 124 -2.52 -11.51 5.22
CA ALA A 124 -1.64 -10.55 4.59
C ALA A 124 -0.26 -11.17 4.31
N GLU A 125 -0.02 -11.68 3.09
CA GLU A 125 1.34 -12.03 2.64
C GLU A 125 2.13 -10.77 2.23
N CYS A 126 1.43 -9.73 1.78
CA CYS A 126 2.03 -8.45 1.43
C CYS A 126 2.45 -7.65 2.68
N PRO A 127 3.72 -7.20 2.78
CA PRO A 127 4.19 -6.44 3.95
C PRO A 127 3.46 -5.11 4.14
N VAL A 128 3.01 -4.47 3.05
CA VAL A 128 2.22 -3.22 3.10
C VAL A 128 0.90 -3.44 3.85
N VAL A 129 0.18 -4.50 3.52
CA VAL A 129 -1.12 -4.81 4.13
C VAL A 129 -0.95 -5.32 5.56
N SER A 130 0.11 -6.09 5.81
CA SER A 130 0.45 -6.54 7.15
C SER A 130 0.74 -5.36 8.09
N ALA A 131 1.54 -4.37 7.62
CA ALA A 131 1.80 -3.15 8.37
C ALA A 131 0.53 -2.30 8.60
N PHE A 132 -0.35 -2.26 7.59
CA PHE A 132 -1.67 -1.60 7.71
C PHE A 132 -2.53 -2.24 8.79
N MET A 133 -2.69 -3.56 8.76
CA MET A 133 -3.49 -4.30 9.74
C MET A 133 -2.89 -4.20 11.15
N ALA A 134 -1.56 -4.27 11.28
CA ALA A 134 -0.88 -4.10 12.56
C ALA A 134 -1.12 -2.72 13.19
N SER A 135 -1.16 -1.68 12.35
CA SER A 135 -1.46 -0.30 12.78
C SER A 135 -2.95 -0.06 13.02
N ASN A 136 -3.82 -0.80 12.33
CA ASN A 136 -5.27 -0.64 12.37
C ASN A 136 -5.97 -1.84 13.01
N ARG A 137 -5.99 -1.85 14.35
CA ARG A 137 -6.59 -2.89 15.20
C ARG A 137 -8.04 -3.25 14.86
N GLN A 138 -8.78 -2.36 14.19
CA GLN A 138 -10.16 -2.62 13.76
C GLN A 138 -10.28 -3.78 12.76
N PHE A 139 -9.22 -4.08 12.02
CA PHE A 139 -9.17 -5.17 11.04
C PHE A 139 -8.58 -6.46 11.61
N SER A 140 -8.14 -6.48 12.87
CA SER A 140 -7.58 -7.69 13.50
C SER A 140 -8.59 -8.85 13.61
N ASP A 141 -9.90 -8.57 13.55
CA ASP A 141 -10.94 -9.59 13.46
C ASP A 141 -10.90 -10.38 12.14
N LEU A 142 -10.35 -9.79 11.06
CA LEU A 142 -10.26 -10.44 9.76
C LEU A 142 -9.07 -11.39 9.66
N GLU A 143 -8.05 -11.25 10.49
CA GLU A 143 -6.85 -12.09 10.40
C GLU A 143 -7.17 -13.57 10.71
N GLY A 144 -6.74 -14.49 9.82
CA GLY A 144 -6.97 -15.95 9.92
C GLY A 144 -6.31 -16.79 8.84
#